data_AF-A0A920QWX2-F1
#
_entry.id   AF-A0A920QWX2-F1
#
_cell.length_a   1.000
_cell.length_b   1.000
_cell.length_c   1.000
_cell.angle_alpha   90.00
_cell.angle_beta   90.00
_cell.angle_gamma   90.00
#
_symmetry.space_group_name_H-M   'P 1'
#
loop_
_entity.id
_entity.type
_entity.pdbx_description
1 polymer ?
#
loop_
_entity_poly.entity_id
_entity_poly.type
_entity_poly.pdbx_seq_one_letter_code
_entity_poly.pdbx_strand_id
1 'polypeptide(L)'
;MKLVINLPLAAYWQSLAEATAMGHAGGLDLALMLEVMKNSGASLAAFPKKIPEILGESQNVTFDIDTLHKDVESILATGREFQIPMALTETVFLLANQP
;
A
#
# COMPACT_ATOMS: atom_id res chain seq x y z
N MET A 1 -6.32 -16.97 5.61
CA MET A 1 -5.81 -16.74 4.23
C MET A 1 -5.93 -15.28 3.80
N LYS A 2 -7.09 -14.62 3.91
CA LYS A 2 -7.26 -13.20 3.57
C LYS A 2 -6.22 -12.26 4.22
N LEU A 3 -6.05 -12.34 5.55
CA LEU A 3 -5.07 -11.52 6.30
C LEU A 3 -3.63 -11.77 5.83
N VAL A 4 -3.29 -13.02 5.51
CA VAL A 4 -1.96 -13.40 5.00
C VAL A 4 -1.68 -12.76 3.64
N ILE A 5 -2.68 -12.63 2.78
CA ILE A 5 -2.56 -11.94 1.48
C ILE A 5 -2.49 -10.42 1.67
N ASN A 6 -3.31 -9.88 2.56
CA ASN A 6 -3.42 -8.42 2.72
C ASN A 6 -2.27 -7.80 3.53
N LEU A 7 -1.58 -8.58 4.37
CA LEU A 7 -0.39 -8.11 5.10
C LEU A 7 0.72 -7.59 4.17
N PRO A 8 1.24 -8.37 3.19
CA PRO A 8 2.27 -7.86 2.28
C PRO A 8 1.74 -6.75 1.37
N LEU A 9 0.43 -6.74 1.03
CA LEU A 9 -0.18 -5.65 0.27
C LEU A 9 -0.13 -4.32 1.04
N ALA A 10 -0.45 -4.31 2.33
CA ALA A 10 -0.39 -3.11 3.16
C ALA A 10 1.01 -2.49 3.16
N ALA A 11 2.05 -3.32 3.32
CA ALA A 11 3.44 -2.87 3.26
C ALA A 11 3.84 -2.34 1.88
N TYR A 12 3.40 -3.01 0.80
CA TYR A 12 3.66 -2.57 -0.56
C TYR A 12 3.02 -1.21 -0.89
N TRP A 13 1.77 -1.00 -0.49
CA TRP A 13 1.09 0.27 -0.76
C TRP A 13 1.73 1.43 -0.01
N GLN A 14 2.10 1.21 1.25
CA GLN A 14 2.82 2.22 2.04
C GLN A 14 4.19 2.54 1.42
N SER A 15 4.97 1.52 1.04
CA SER A 15 6.29 1.75 0.43
C SER A 15 6.20 2.42 -0.94
N LEU A 16 5.16 2.12 -1.73
CA LEU A 16 4.87 2.81 -2.99
C LEU A 16 4.56 4.30 -2.77
N ALA A 17 3.76 4.62 -1.74
CA ALA A 17 3.46 6.00 -1.40
C ALA A 17 4.73 6.76 -1.00
N GLU A 18 5.57 6.17 -0.15
CA GLU A 18 6.85 6.77 0.26
C GLU A 18 7.81 6.93 -0.92
N ALA A 19 7.94 5.91 -1.77
CA ALA A 19 8.83 5.94 -2.93
C ALA A 19 8.42 7.02 -3.94
N THR A 20 7.12 7.14 -4.23
CA THR A 20 6.61 8.15 -5.16
C THR A 20 6.69 9.55 -4.57
N ALA A 21 6.43 9.74 -3.27
CA ALA A 21 6.64 11.03 -2.60
C ALA A 21 8.12 11.45 -2.60
N MET A 22 9.04 10.53 -2.28
CA MET A 22 10.49 10.77 -2.32
C MET A 22 10.96 11.14 -3.73
N GLY A 23 10.53 10.38 -4.76
CA GLY A 23 10.88 10.66 -6.14
C GLY A 23 10.32 12.00 -6.62
N HIS A 24 9.09 12.33 -6.25
CA HIS A 24 8.46 13.61 -6.57
C HIS A 24 9.20 14.79 -5.95
N ALA A 25 9.60 14.68 -4.67
CA ALA A 25 10.44 15.69 -4.01
C ALA A 25 11.80 15.87 -4.70
N GLY A 26 12.31 14.83 -5.37
CA GLY A 26 13.49 14.86 -6.23
C GLY A 26 13.26 15.38 -7.65
N GLY A 27 12.04 15.81 -8.00
CA GLY A 27 11.69 16.36 -9.30
C GLY A 27 11.25 15.33 -10.35
N LEU A 28 10.95 14.09 -9.95
CA LEU A 28 10.41 13.07 -10.85
C LEU A 28 8.89 13.25 -11.05
N ASP A 29 8.45 13.00 -12.28
CA ASP A 29 7.04 12.97 -12.63
C ASP A 29 6.35 11.70 -12.08
N LEU A 30 5.17 11.86 -11.49
CA LEU A 30 4.43 10.76 -10.86
C LEU A 30 4.01 9.71 -11.90
N ALA A 31 3.46 10.12 -13.04
CA ALA A 31 2.99 9.19 -14.06
C ALA A 31 4.16 8.37 -14.64
N LEU A 32 5.31 9.01 -14.86
CA LEU A 32 6.52 8.33 -15.29
C LEU A 32 7.03 7.33 -14.24
N MET A 33 7.05 7.70 -12.96
CA MET A 33 7.45 6.78 -11.89
C MET A 33 6.55 5.55 -11.86
N LEU A 34 5.23 5.74 -11.91
CA LEU A 34 4.27 4.63 -11.90
C LEU A 34 4.43 3.72 -13.14
N GLU A 35 4.63 4.30 -14.32
CA GLU A 35 4.85 3.55 -15.57
C GLU A 35 6.11 2.69 -15.51
N VAL A 36 7.23 3.24 -15.02
CA VAL A 36 8.48 2.49 -14.86
C VAL A 36 8.31 1.38 -13.82
N MET A 37 7.71 1.70 -12.67
CA MET A 37 7.50 0.71 -11.60
C MET A 37 6.60 -0.43 -12.04
N LYS A 38 5.56 -0.18 -12.86
CA LYS A 38 4.60 -1.23 -13.28
C LYS A 38 5.27 -2.34 -14.08
N ASN A 39 6.34 -2.01 -14.81
CA ASN A 39 7.10 -2.91 -15.67
C ASN A 39 8.32 -3.52 -14.97
N SER A 40 8.54 -3.20 -13.69
CA SER A 40 9.66 -3.71 -12.90
C SER A 40 9.36 -5.08 -12.28
N GLY A 41 10.42 -5.80 -11.87
CA GLY A 41 10.28 -7.06 -11.12
C GLY A 41 9.66 -6.90 -9.72
N ALA A 42 9.52 -5.67 -9.22
CA ALA A 42 8.87 -5.38 -7.94
C ALA A 42 7.35 -5.16 -8.07
N SER A 43 6.82 -5.15 -9.30
CA SER A 43 5.40 -4.87 -9.57
C SER A 43 4.48 -5.99 -9.09
N LEU A 44 3.41 -5.63 -8.38
CA LEU A 44 2.34 -6.56 -8.01
C LEU A 44 1.28 -6.61 -9.11
N ALA A 45 0.63 -7.77 -9.26
CA ALA A 45 -0.46 -7.95 -10.24
C ALA A 45 -1.64 -6.96 -10.06
N ALA A 46 -1.84 -6.44 -8.84
CA ALA A 46 -2.85 -5.43 -8.55
C ALA A 46 -2.42 -3.99 -8.90
N PHE A 47 -1.11 -3.72 -8.96
CA PHE A 47 -0.58 -2.37 -9.09
C PHE A 47 -0.92 -1.67 -10.41
N PRO A 48 -0.71 -2.27 -11.60
CA PRO A 48 -1.06 -1.63 -12.86
C PRO A 48 -2.53 -1.19 -12.95
N LYS A 49 -3.43 -1.91 -12.26
CA LYS A 49 -4.87 -1.63 -12.23
C LYS A 49 -5.21 -0.42 -11.35
N LYS A 50 -4.34 -0.06 -10.42
CA LYS A 50 -4.50 1.07 -9.50
C LYS A 50 -3.92 2.37 -10.01
N ILE A 51 -3.08 2.34 -11.05
CA ILE A 51 -2.45 3.55 -11.61
C ILE A 51 -3.50 4.62 -11.99
N PRO A 52 -4.61 4.32 -12.69
CA PRO A 52 -5.61 5.34 -13.02
C PRO A 52 -6.29 5.94 -11.78
N GLU A 53 -6.49 5.14 -10.73
CA GLU A 53 -7.04 5.64 -9.45
C GLU A 53 -6.03 6.56 -8.75
N ILE A 54 -4.74 6.19 -8.73
CA ILE A 54 -3.66 6.98 -8.13
C ILE A 54 -3.45 8.32 -8.85
N LEU A 55 -3.56 8.33 -10.19
CA LEU A 55 -3.44 9.54 -11.01
C LEU A 55 -4.71 10.42 -10.99
N GLY A 56 -5.78 9.98 -10.32
CA GLY A 56 -7.07 10.69 -10.30
C GLY A 56 -7.85 10.61 -11.63
N GLU A 57 -7.46 9.71 -12.52
CA GLU A 57 -8.09 9.49 -13.84
C GLU A 57 -9.36 8.62 -13.75
N SER A 58 -9.54 7.91 -12.64
CA SER A 58 -10.70 7.05 -12.38
C SER A 58 -11.33 7.35 -11.02
N GLN A 59 -12.65 7.52 -11.00
CA GLN A 59 -13.46 7.62 -9.78
C GLN A 59 -13.98 6.25 -9.30
N ASN A 60 -13.64 5.18 -10.02
CA ASN A 60 -14.08 3.83 -9.70
C ASN A 60 -13.13 3.21 -8.65
N VAL A 61 -13.32 3.60 -7.39
CA VAL A 61 -12.53 3.09 -6.26
C VAL A 61 -12.93 1.64 -5.98
N THR A 62 -12.18 0.71 -6.55
CA THR A 62 -12.45 -0.74 -6.40
C THR A 62 -11.85 -1.37 -5.14
N PHE A 63 -10.98 -0.62 -4.45
CA PHE A 63 -10.37 -1.03 -3.18
C PHE A 63 -10.20 0.22 -2.33
N ASP A 64 -11.02 0.31 -1.28
CA ASP A 64 -11.08 1.46 -0.41
C ASP A 64 -10.05 1.35 0.73
N ILE A 65 -9.44 2.48 1.09
CA ILE A 65 -8.44 2.61 2.15
C ILE A 65 -9.03 2.16 3.49
N ASP A 66 -10.31 2.45 3.75
CA ASP A 66 -11.00 2.02 4.97
C ASP A 66 -11.06 0.49 5.09
N THR A 67 -11.15 -0.21 3.95
CA THR A 67 -11.16 -1.69 3.96
C THR A 67 -9.76 -2.24 4.23
N LEU A 68 -8.72 -1.64 3.66
CA LEU A 68 -7.33 -2.03 3.96
C LEU A 68 -7.00 -1.78 5.44
N HIS A 69 -7.45 -0.67 5.99
CA HIS A 69 -7.24 -0.31 7.39
C HIS A 69 -7.84 -1.35 8.35
N LYS A 70 -9.11 -1.73 8.14
CA LYS A 70 -9.76 -2.81 8.90
C LYS A 70 -9.04 -4.16 8.80
N ASP A 71 -8.52 -4.48 7.61
CA ASP A 71 -7.72 -5.70 7.43
C ASP A 71 -6.40 -5.60 8.22
N VAL A 72 -5.74 -4.43 8.25
CA VAL A 72 -4.52 -4.20 9.04
C VAL A 72 -4.79 -4.30 10.55
N GLU A 73 -5.89 -3.75 11.05
CA GLU A 73 -6.31 -3.94 12.45
C GLU A 73 -6.49 -5.42 12.79
N SER A 74 -7.15 -6.16 11.91
CA SER A 74 -7.37 -7.60 12.05
C SER A 74 -6.04 -8.37 12.01
N ILE A 75 -5.12 -8.01 11.11
CA ILE A 75 -3.77 -8.59 11.04
C ILE A 75 -3.03 -8.40 12.37
N LEU A 76 -3.05 -7.19 12.92
CA LEU A 76 -2.37 -6.88 14.19
C LEU A 76 -3.01 -7.62 15.37
N ALA A 77 -4.35 -7.72 15.40
CA ALA A 77 -5.06 -8.49 16.41
C ALA A 77 -4.69 -9.98 16.37
N THR A 78 -4.70 -10.60 15.17
CA THR A 78 -4.30 -12.00 14.99
C THR A 78 -2.81 -12.21 15.30
N GLY A 79 -1.93 -11.27 14.93
CA GLY A 79 -0.51 -11.33 15.27
C GLY A 79 -0.29 -11.37 16.79
N ARG A 80 -1.02 -10.53 17.55
CA ARG A 80 -0.99 -10.53 19.02
C ARG A 80 -1.51 -11.85 19.60
N GLU A 81 -2.64 -12.36 19.10
CA GLU A 81 -3.21 -13.65 19.54
C GLU A 81 -2.21 -14.79 19.38
N PHE A 82 -1.48 -14.82 18.26
CA PHE A 82 -0.49 -15.86 17.96
C PHE A 82 0.92 -15.54 18.45
N GLN A 83 1.09 -14.43 19.18
CA GLN A 83 2.38 -13.97 19.72
C GLN A 83 3.46 -13.79 18.62
N ILE A 84 3.05 -13.36 17.43
CA ILE A 84 3.94 -13.06 16.30
C ILE A 84 4.20 -11.54 16.27
N PRO A 85 5.47 -11.09 16.32
CA PRO A 85 5.81 -9.68 16.19
C PRO A 85 5.44 -9.13 14.79
N MET A 86 4.75 -7.99 14.76
CA MET A 86 4.23 -7.36 13.53
C MET A 86 4.80 -5.94 13.29
N ALA A 87 6.07 -5.69 13.64
CA ALA A 87 6.67 -4.36 13.71
C ALA A 87 6.48 -3.49 12.44
N LEU A 88 6.65 -4.07 11.25
CA LEU A 88 6.42 -3.34 9.99
C LEU A 88 4.96 -2.96 9.84
N THR A 89 4.04 -3.89 10.08
CA THR A 89 2.60 -3.65 9.98
C THR A 89 2.11 -2.65 11.02
N GLU A 90 2.67 -2.65 12.23
CA GLU A 90 2.39 -1.62 13.24
C GLU A 90 2.80 -0.22 12.75
N THR A 91 3.96 -0.12 12.09
CA THR A 91 4.43 1.15 11.53
C THR A 91 3.50 1.63 10.40
N VAL A 92 3.11 0.75 9.49
CA VAL A 92 2.13 1.06 8.43
C VAL A 92 0.81 1.56 9.04
N PHE A 93 0.34 0.89 10.09
CA PHE A 93 -0.90 1.28 10.77
C PHE A 93 -0.81 2.66 11.41
N LEU A 94 0.31 3.00 12.06
CA LEU A 94 0.49 4.31 12.67
C LEU A 94 0.54 5.44 11.64
N LEU A 95 1.23 5.23 10.52
CA LEU A 95 1.34 6.23 9.43
C LEU A 95 -0.01 6.50 8.77
N ALA A 96 -0.83 5.47 8.56
CA ALA A 96 -2.16 5.61 7.98
C ALA A 96 -3.16 6.39 8.86
N ASN A 97 -2.84 6.58 10.14
CA ASN A 97 -3.69 7.27 11.12
C ASN A 97 -3.16 8.67 11.50
N GLN A 98 -2.17 9.20 10.79
CA GLN A 98 -1.70 10.57 11.00
C GLN A 98 -2.66 11.57 10.34
N PRO A 99 -3.00 12.69 11.03
CA PRO A 99 -3.91 13.71 10.52
C PRO A 99 -3.33 14.53 9.36
#